data_AF-A0A929Q1F6-F1
#
_entry.id   AF-A0A929Q1F6-F1
#
_cell.length_a   1.000
_cell.length_b   1.000
_cell.length_c   1.000
_cell.angle_alpha   90.00
_cell.angle_beta   90.00
_cell.angle_gamma   90.00
#
_symmetry.space_group_name_H-M   'P 1'
#
loop_
_entity.id
_entity.type
_entity.pdbx_description
1 polymer ?
#
loop_
_entity_poly.entity_id
_entity_poly.type
_entity_poly.pdbx_seq_one_letter_code
_entity_poly.pdbx_strand_id
1 'polypeptide(L)'
;MSDDWKRIEGTGWIPLEGFGRVNPRRDNVGDAGRTYFTAMTADDEYARALGNCITGGPETWFYEPDQPFYLSDSTGETCVEMEISLLEGGKYGVRFRPGQWPQADGGAW
;
A
#
# COMPACT_ATOMS: atom_id res chain seq x y z
N MET A 1 9.89 -19.51 6.52
CA MET A 1 8.94 -18.45 6.14
C MET A 1 9.66 -17.67 5.07
N SER A 2 9.26 -17.81 3.80
CA SER A 2 10.04 -17.30 2.68
C SER A 2 9.99 -15.77 2.66
N ASP A 3 11.14 -15.13 2.84
CA ASP A 3 11.35 -13.68 2.80
C ASP A 3 11.24 -13.08 1.38
N ASP A 4 10.52 -13.75 0.47
CA ASP A 4 10.56 -13.45 -0.95
C ASP A 4 9.57 -12.33 -1.29
N TRP A 5 10.07 -11.10 -1.20
CA TRP A 5 9.40 -9.92 -1.74
C TRP A 5 9.20 -10.07 -3.25
N LYS A 6 7.94 -10.02 -3.70
CA LYS A 6 7.60 -9.88 -5.11
C LYS A 6 7.73 -8.41 -5.49
N ARG A 7 8.33 -8.11 -6.64
CA ARG A 7 8.44 -6.74 -7.18
C ARG A 7 7.72 -6.64 -8.51
N ILE A 8 6.92 -5.59 -8.66
CA ILE A 8 6.20 -5.24 -9.88
C ILE A 8 6.41 -3.75 -10.14
N GLU A 9 6.50 -3.37 -11.41
CA GLU A 9 6.63 -1.97 -11.81
C GLU A 9 5.46 -1.58 -12.71
N GLY A 10 4.92 -0.37 -12.54
CA GLY A 10 3.79 0.06 -13.34
C GLY A 10 3.35 1.49 -13.07
N THR A 11 2.22 1.84 -13.67
CA THR A 11 1.54 3.14 -13.55
C THR A 11 0.05 2.92 -13.41
N GLY A 12 -0.65 3.79 -12.66
CA GLY A 12 -2.07 3.61 -12.42
C GLY A 12 -2.33 2.38 -11.54
N TRP A 13 -3.34 1.58 -11.88
CA TRP A 13 -3.66 0.36 -11.16
C TRP A 13 -2.64 -0.76 -11.44
N ILE A 14 -1.86 -1.12 -10.42
CA ILE A 14 -0.86 -2.18 -10.43
C ILE A 14 -1.45 -3.39 -9.70
N PRO A 15 -1.51 -4.58 -10.33
CA PRO A 15 -2.07 -5.77 -9.71
C PRO A 15 -1.15 -6.31 -8.60
N LEU A 16 -1.74 -6.71 -7.48
CA LEU A 16 -1.10 -7.38 -6.36
C LEU A 16 -1.60 -8.82 -6.33
N GLU A 17 -0.80 -9.75 -6.85
CA GLU A 17 -1.18 -11.16 -6.93
C GLU A 17 -1.58 -11.72 -5.55
N GLY A 18 -2.80 -12.26 -5.46
CA GLY A 18 -3.33 -12.81 -4.22
C GLY A 18 -3.93 -11.78 -3.26
N PHE A 19 -3.97 -10.50 -3.62
CA PHE A 19 -4.59 -9.45 -2.81
C PHE A 19 -5.62 -8.62 -3.59
N GLY A 20 -5.24 -8.07 -4.75
CA GLY A 20 -6.08 -7.12 -5.49
C GLY A 20 -5.25 -6.17 -6.34
N ARG A 21 -5.32 -4.86 -6.08
CA ARG A 21 -4.59 -3.83 -6.84
C ARG A 21 -4.31 -2.57 -6.05
N VAL A 22 -3.25 -1.85 -6.43
CA VAL A 22 -2.85 -0.56 -5.84
C VAL A 22 -2.69 0.50 -6.93
N ASN A 23 -3.06 1.74 -6.63
CA ASN A 23 -2.94 2.89 -7.53
C ASN A 23 -2.14 4.02 -6.85
N PRO A 24 -0.80 3.96 -6.91
CA PRO A 24 0.06 5.02 -6.44
C PRO A 24 0.07 6.20 -7.40
N ARG A 25 0.07 7.41 -6.83
CA ARG A 25 -0.04 8.69 -7.53
C ARG A 25 0.81 9.72 -6.81
N ARG A 26 1.26 10.73 -7.55
CA ARG A 26 1.99 11.89 -7.04
C ARG A 26 1.35 13.14 -7.65
N ASP A 27 1.08 14.14 -6.82
CA ASP A 27 0.69 15.45 -7.34
C ASP A 27 1.93 16.33 -7.60
N ASN A 28 1.71 17.44 -8.30
CA ASN A 28 2.75 18.43 -8.60
C ASN A 28 2.77 19.57 -7.56
N VAL A 29 2.32 19.33 -6.32
CA VAL A 29 2.26 20.38 -5.30
C VAL A 29 3.62 20.54 -4.62
N GLY A 30 4.20 21.73 -4.74
CA GLY A 30 5.51 22.08 -4.17
C GLY A 30 6.69 21.41 -4.88
N ASP A 31 7.90 21.57 -4.32
CA ASP A 31 9.14 21.11 -4.95
C ASP A 31 9.29 19.57 -4.96
N ALA A 32 8.59 18.88 -4.06
CA ALA A 32 8.68 17.42 -3.89
C ALA A 32 7.39 16.66 -4.27
N GLY A 33 6.25 17.32 -4.46
CA GLY A 33 4.96 16.65 -4.70
C GLY A 33 4.50 15.83 -3.48
N ARG A 34 3.19 15.61 -3.35
CA ARG A 34 2.63 14.70 -2.36
C ARG A 34 2.35 13.35 -3.00
N THR A 35 2.74 12.29 -2.32
CA THR A 35 2.51 10.90 -2.72
C THR A 35 1.29 10.35 -2.00
N TYR A 36 0.40 9.74 -2.77
CA TYR A 36 -0.83 9.13 -2.26
C TYR A 36 -1.19 7.89 -3.05
N PHE A 37 -1.91 6.95 -2.45
CA PHE A 37 -2.37 5.75 -3.12
C PHE A 37 -3.79 5.37 -2.71
N THR A 38 -4.44 4.59 -3.57
CA THR A 38 -5.66 3.83 -3.24
C THR A 38 -5.34 2.36 -3.45
N ALA A 39 -5.88 1.48 -2.62
CA ALA A 39 -5.77 0.04 -2.80
C ALA A 39 -7.15 -0.61 -2.71
N MET A 40 -7.36 -1.64 -3.52
CA MET A 40 -8.58 -2.43 -3.56
C MET A 40 -8.24 -3.91 -3.47
N THR A 41 -9.12 -4.68 -2.83
CA THR A 41 -9.04 -6.14 -2.78
C THR A 41 -9.45 -6.75 -4.14
N ALA A 42 -9.30 -8.07 -4.27
CA ALA A 42 -9.74 -8.81 -5.45
C ALA A 42 -11.27 -8.75 -5.66
N ASP A 43 -12.03 -8.50 -4.58
CA ASP A 43 -13.48 -8.36 -4.59
C ASP A 43 -13.95 -6.91 -4.83
N ASP A 44 -13.06 -6.04 -5.32
CA ASP A 44 -13.32 -4.61 -5.58
C ASP A 44 -13.70 -3.78 -4.34
N GLU A 45 -13.43 -4.28 -3.12
CA GLU A 45 -13.57 -3.51 -1.89
C GLU A 45 -12.34 -2.64 -1.63
N TYR A 46 -12.52 -1.50 -0.96
CA TYR A 46 -11.37 -0.72 -0.50
C TYR A 46 -10.59 -1.46 0.57
N ALA A 47 -9.28 -1.53 0.39
CA ALA A 47 -8.38 -2.07 1.40
C ALA A 47 -8.29 -1.12 2.61
N ARG A 48 -7.78 -1.64 3.72
CA ARG A 48 -7.30 -0.84 4.84
C ARG A 48 -5.79 -0.72 4.75
N ALA A 49 -5.24 0.41 5.19
CA ALA A 49 -3.81 0.65 5.25
C ALA A 49 -3.35 0.99 6.67
N LEU A 50 -2.20 0.46 7.08
CA LEU A 50 -1.61 0.72 8.38
C LEU A 50 -0.09 0.78 8.29
N GLY A 51 0.51 1.83 8.83
CA GLY A 51 1.96 2.00 8.92
C GLY A 51 2.32 3.39 9.41
N ASN A 52 3.51 3.58 9.95
CA ASN A 52 3.96 4.88 10.46
C ASN A 52 4.06 5.93 9.34
N CYS A 53 4.33 5.49 8.11
CA CYS A 53 4.39 6.34 6.92
C CYS A 53 3.00 6.63 6.32
N ILE A 54 1.93 6.01 6.82
CA ILE A 54 0.58 6.11 6.27
C ILE A 54 -0.23 7.15 7.04
N THR A 55 -0.75 8.15 6.33
CA THR A 55 -1.70 9.13 6.89
C THR A 55 -2.83 9.37 5.90
N GLY A 56 -4.03 9.76 6.35
CA GLY A 56 -5.15 10.07 5.45
C GLY A 56 -6.42 9.26 5.69
N GLY A 57 -7.36 9.32 4.74
CA GLY A 57 -8.77 8.94 4.89
C GLY A 57 -9.08 7.45 4.63
N PRO A 58 -10.36 7.06 4.53
CA PRO A 58 -10.79 5.66 4.49
C PRO A 58 -10.45 4.92 3.17
N GLU A 59 -10.18 5.63 2.08
CA GLU A 59 -10.02 5.04 0.74
C GLU A 59 -8.73 5.49 0.02
N THR A 60 -8.13 6.59 0.45
CA THR A 60 -6.91 7.15 -0.13
C THR A 60 -6.02 7.67 0.98
N TRP A 61 -4.76 7.25 0.94
CA TRP A 61 -3.77 7.57 1.95
C TRP A 61 -2.57 8.26 1.33
N PHE A 62 -2.02 9.21 2.05
CA PHE A 62 -0.66 9.69 1.86
C PHE A 62 0.33 8.65 2.40
N TYR A 63 1.47 8.55 1.74
CA TYR A 63 2.53 7.64 2.13
C TYR A 63 3.91 8.26 1.90
N GLU A 64 4.90 7.83 2.66
CA GLU A 64 6.31 8.11 2.37
C GLU A 64 6.87 6.99 1.47
N PRO A 65 7.51 7.33 0.32
CA PRO A 65 8.14 6.33 -0.52
C PRO A 65 9.22 5.54 0.21
N ASP A 66 9.45 4.30 -0.24
CA ASP A 66 10.52 3.43 0.27
C ASP A 66 10.41 3.10 1.77
N GLN A 67 9.19 3.21 2.33
CA GLN A 67 8.85 2.80 3.69
C GLN A 67 7.80 1.68 3.66
N PRO A 68 7.98 0.60 4.44
CA PRO A 68 7.02 -0.49 4.47
C PRO A 68 5.76 -0.14 5.26
N PHE A 69 4.63 -0.67 4.81
CA PHE A 69 3.34 -0.59 5.49
C PHE A 69 2.49 -1.82 5.16
N TYR A 70 1.35 -1.97 5.83
CA TYR A 70 0.45 -3.09 5.67
C TYR A 70 -0.80 -2.69 4.90
N LEU A 71 -1.26 -3.58 4.02
CA LEU A 71 -2.60 -3.57 3.47
C LEU A 71 -3.38 -4.78 3.94
N SER A 72 -4.66 -4.60 4.20
CA SER A 72 -5.57 -5.71 4.51
C SER A 72 -6.95 -5.51 3.90
N ASP A 73 -7.65 -6.61 3.65
CA ASP A 73 -9.10 -6.62 3.49
C ASP A 73 -9.83 -6.09 4.75
N SER A 74 -11.15 -6.09 4.71
CA SER A 74 -11.99 -5.63 5.83
C SER A 74 -11.90 -6.52 7.07
N THR A 75 -11.55 -7.80 6.92
CA THR A 75 -11.52 -8.80 8.00
C THR A 75 -10.19 -8.84 8.75
N GLY A 76 -9.07 -8.53 8.10
CA GLY A 76 -7.73 -8.71 8.69
C GLY A 76 -7.06 -10.00 8.25
N GLU A 77 -7.79 -10.88 7.55
CA GLU A 77 -7.34 -12.23 7.21
C GLU A 77 -6.39 -12.19 6.01
N THR A 78 -6.75 -11.44 4.98
CA THR A 78 -5.85 -11.21 3.85
C THR A 78 -5.02 -9.97 4.14
N CYS A 79 -3.73 -10.16 4.40
CA CYS A 79 -2.79 -9.08 4.66
C CYS A 79 -1.52 -9.21 3.82
N VAL A 80 -1.04 -8.08 3.31
CA VAL A 80 0.27 -7.97 2.67
C VAL A 80 1.08 -6.86 3.32
N GLU A 81 2.37 -7.11 3.49
CA GLU A 81 3.34 -6.05 3.74
C GLU A 81 3.80 -5.51 2.38
N MET A 82 3.81 -4.20 2.21
CA MET A 82 4.05 -3.53 0.94
C MET A 82 4.94 -2.31 1.11
N GLU A 83 5.71 -2.00 0.08
CA GLU A 83 6.43 -0.74 -0.09
C GLU A 83 6.22 -0.22 -1.52
N ILE A 84 6.17 1.10 -1.65
CA ILE A 84 6.02 1.80 -2.93
C ILE A 84 7.22 2.75 -3.13
N SER A 85 7.95 2.56 -4.21
CA SER A 85 9.08 3.39 -4.65
C SER A 85 8.69 4.26 -5.84
N LEU A 86 9.29 5.46 -5.93
CA LEU A 86 9.22 6.29 -7.13
C LEU A 86 10.32 5.85 -8.12
N LEU A 87 9.96 5.60 -9.38
CA LEU A 87 10.89 5.22 -10.43
C LEU A 87 10.99 6.30 -11.52
N GLU A 88 12.04 6.22 -12.32
CA GLU A 88 12.21 7.10 -13.48
C GLU A 88 11.05 6.98 -14.48
N GLY A 89 10.77 8.08 -15.17
CA GLY A 89 9.69 8.14 -16.16
C GLY A 89 8.27 8.14 -15.57
N GLY A 90 8.12 8.44 -14.28
CA GLY A 90 6.81 8.53 -13.62
C GLY A 90 6.19 7.17 -13.29
N LYS A 91 6.99 6.11 -13.27
CA LYS A 91 6.58 4.77 -12.85
C LYS A 91 6.70 4.59 -11.34
N TYR A 92 6.06 3.56 -10.84
CA TYR A 92 6.13 3.14 -9.45
C TYR A 92 6.65 1.72 -9.36
N GLY A 93 7.57 1.49 -8.43
CA GLY A 93 7.99 0.16 -8.03
C GLY A 93 7.16 -0.25 -6.83
N VAL A 94 6.46 -1.37 -6.91
CA VAL A 94 5.71 -1.94 -5.80
C VAL A 94 6.35 -3.24 -5.42
N ARG A 95 6.79 -3.35 -4.16
CA ARG A 95 7.21 -4.63 -3.60
C ARG A 95 6.24 -5.06 -2.52
N PHE A 96 5.87 -6.34 -2.51
CA PHE A 96 4.94 -6.88 -1.52
C PHE A 96 5.24 -8.34 -1.19
N ARG A 97 4.81 -8.77 -0.01
CA ARG A 97 4.84 -10.16 0.44
C ARG A 97 3.63 -10.44 1.34
N PRO A 98 3.27 -11.72 1.55
CA PRO A 98 2.29 -12.07 2.58
C PRO A 98 2.71 -11.47 3.93
N GLY A 99 1.77 -10.79 4.57
CA GLY A 99 1.96 -10.15 5.87
C GLY A 99 0.97 -10.69 6.89
N GLN A 100 1.09 -10.21 8.12
CA GLN A 100 0.09 -10.41 9.17
C GLN A 100 -0.39 -9.04 9.60
N TRP A 101 -1.71 -8.81 9.58
CA TRP A 101 -2.25 -7.52 9.99
C TRP A 101 -1.86 -7.28 11.46
N PRO A 102 -1.19 -6.15 11.78
CA PRO A 102 -0.87 -5.85 13.16
C PRO A 102 -2.16 -5.83 13.96
N GLN A 103 -2.28 -6.74 14.93
CA GLN A 103 -3.38 -6.65 15.88
C GLN A 103 -3.21 -5.31 16.60
N ALA A 104 -4.24 -4.47 16.58
CA ALA A 104 -4.29 -3.38 17.53
C ALA A 104 -4.27 -4.06 18.90
N ASP A 105 -3.16 -3.95 19.63
CA ASP A 105 -3.15 -4.29 21.05
C ASP A 105 -4.37 -3.59 21.64
N GLY A 106 -5.25 -4.37 22.27
CA GLY A 106 -6.54 -3.90 22.80
C GLY A 106 -6.34 -2.75 23.78
N GLY A 107 -6.26 -1.53 23.26
CA GLY A 107 -6.38 -0.30 24.00
C GLY A 107 -7.84 0.07 24.01
N ALA A 108 -8.54 -0.40 25.04
CA ALA A 108 -9.78 0.23 25.44
C ALA A 108 -9.52 1.74 25.60
N TRP A 109 -10.22 2.56 24.84
CA TRP A 109 -10.43 3.98 25.11
C TRP A 109 -11.91 4.19 25.39
#